data_AF-A9ISG9-F1
#
_entry.id   AF-A9ISG9-F1
#
_cell.length_a   1.000
_cell.length_b   1.000
_cell.length_c   1.000
_cell.angle_alpha   90.00
_cell.angle_beta   90.00
_cell.angle_gamma   90.00
#
_symmetry.space_group_name_H-M   'P 1'
#
loop_
_entity.id
_entity.type
_entity.pdbx_description
1 polymer ?
#
loop_
_entity_poly.entity_id
_entity_poly.type
_entity_poly.pdbx_seq_one_letter_code
_entity_poly.pdbx_strand_id
1 'polypeptide(L)' 'MTCEFSITARTLRYYEEEGLLIPFRRGSTRLYTQTDRHKLKQILRAKRVKFSLSGISDMLAIVGKPPDDEKS' A
#
# COMPACT_ATOMS: atom_id res chain seq x y z
N MET A 1 9.45 0.43 9.34
CA MET A 1 9.01 -0.21 8.07
C MET A 1 9.46 -1.67 7.92
N THR A 2 10.67 -2.01 7.45
CA THR A 2 11.02 -3.44 7.17
C THR A 2 10.98 -4.32 8.41
N CYS A 3 11.69 -3.95 9.49
CA CYS A 3 11.68 -4.70 10.75
C CYS A 3 10.29 -4.69 11.40
N GLU A 4 9.65 -3.52 11.45
CA GLU A 4 8.32 -3.31 12.06
C GLU A 4 7.23 -4.21 11.48
N PHE A 5 7.22 -4.39 10.16
CA PHE A 5 6.22 -5.22 9.49
C PHE A 5 6.73 -6.62 9.12
N SER A 6 7.97 -6.95 9.51
CA SER A 6 8.64 -8.21 9.13
C SER A 6 8.59 -8.47 7.62
N ILE A 7 8.88 -7.44 6.82
CA ILE A 7 8.91 -7.51 5.35
C ILE A 7 10.30 -7.14 4.82
N THR A 8 10.59 -7.62 3.61
CA THR A 8 11.84 -7.28 2.93
C THR A 8 11.80 -5.90 2.29
N ALA A 9 12.97 -5.30 2.07
CA ALA A 9 13.09 -4.07 1.27
C ALA A 9 12.63 -4.26 -0.19
N ARG A 10 12.65 -5.51 -0.71
CA ARG A 10 12.10 -5.86 -2.01
C ARG A 10 10.58 -5.70 -2.02
N THR A 11 9.90 -6.12 -0.96
CA THR A 11 8.45 -5.94 -0.80
C THR A 11 8.05 -4.47 -0.73
N LEU A 12 8.82 -3.63 -0.04
CA LEU A 12 8.60 -2.18 -0.05
C LEU A 12 8.77 -1.56 -1.44
N ARG A 13 9.83 -1.94 -2.17
CA ARG A 13 10.02 -1.52 -3.57
C ARG A 13 8.85 -1.90 -4.45
N TYR A 14 8.40 -3.14 -4.35
CA TYR A 14 7.25 -3.61 -5.11
C TYR A 14 5.99 -2.76 -4.82
N TYR A 15 5.71 -2.43 -3.56
CA TYR A 15 4.58 -1.55 -3.23
C TYR A 15 4.76 -0.10 -3.68
N GLU A 16 5.99 0.39 -3.84
CA GLU A 16 6.26 1.69 -4.47
C GLU A 16 6.03 1.64 -5.98
N GLU A 17 6.47 0.58 -6.65
CA GLU A 17 6.29 0.37 -8.10
C GLU A 17 4.82 0.23 -8.48
N GLU A 18 4.01 -0.45 -7.65
CA GLU A 18 2.56 -0.56 -7.80
C GLU A 18 1.80 0.72 -7.36
N GLY A 19 2.50 1.77 -6.90
CA GLY A 19 1.88 3.02 -6.45
C GLY A 19 1.13 2.94 -5.12
N LEU A 20 1.21 1.81 -4.41
CA LEU A 20 0.53 1.57 -3.14
C LEU A 20 1.17 2.35 -1.98
N LEU A 21 2.48 2.60 -2.06
CA LEU A 21 3.23 3.43 -1.14
C LEU A 21 3.94 4.54 -1.91
N ILE A 22 3.87 5.76 -1.40
CA ILE A 22 4.49 6.93 -2.03
C ILE A 22 5.36 7.63 -0.98
N PRO A 23 6.52 7.06 -0.62
CA PRO A 23 7.40 7.65 0.37
C PRO A 23 8.03 8.93 -0.16
N PHE A 24 8.24 9.89 0.74
CA PHE A 24 9.07 11.05 0.44
C PHE A 24 10.54 10.61 0.29
N ARG A 25 11.24 11.20 -0.67
CA ARG A 25 12.67 10.94 -0.85
C ARG A 25 13.48 12.13 -0.37
N ARG A 26 14.46 11.87 0.50
CA ARG A 26 15.49 12.83 0.90
C ARG A 26 16.84 12.27 0.47
N GLY A 27 17.29 12.68 -0.72
CA GLY A 27 18.42 12.06 -1.40
C GLY A 27 18.13 10.59 -1.71
N SER A 28 19.02 9.69 -1.28
CA SER A 28 18.84 8.23 -1.40
C SER A 28 17.94 7.62 -0.32
N THR A 29 17.53 8.40 0.69
CA THR A 29 16.76 7.89 1.84
C THR A 29 15.26 8.00 1.58
N ARG A 30 14.53 6.91 1.83
CA ARG A 30 13.06 6.87 1.80
C ARG A 30 12.49 7.16 3.18
N LEU A 31 11.61 8.14 3.24
CA LEU A 31 10.91 8.56 4.44
C LEU A 31 9.45 8.16 4.31
N TYR A 32 9.07 7.14 5.07
CA TYR A 32 7.69 6.67 5.13
C TYR A 32 6.94 7.39 6.24
N THR A 33 5.79 7.95 5.86
CA THR A 33 4.90 8.67 6.78
C THR A 33 4.09 7.70 7.65
N GLN A 34 3.33 8.25 8.61
CA GLN A 34 2.35 7.47 9.35
C GLN A 34 1.25 6.91 8.42
N THR A 35 0.88 7.66 7.38
CA THR A 35 -0.10 7.22 6.37
C THR A 35 0.39 6.00 5.59
N ASP A 36 1.66 6.00 5.17
CA ASP A 36 2.27 4.86 4.49
C ASP A 36 2.25 3.60 5.36
N ARG A 37 2.51 3.77 6.67
CA ARG A 37 2.42 2.68 7.65
C ARG A 37 1.00 2.13 7.77
N HIS A 38 -0.01 2.99 7.82
CA HIS A 38 -1.41 2.56 7.84
C HIS A 38 -1.81 1.80 6.57
N LYS A 39 -1.41 2.29 5.39
CA LYS A 39 -1.64 1.58 4.11
C LYS A 39 -0.96 0.21 4.11
N LEU A 40 0.30 0.14 4.51
CA LEU A 40 1.05 -1.11 4.58
C LEU A 40 0.39 -2.13 5.51
N LYS A 41 -0.10 -1.70 6.68
CA LYS A 41 -0.85 -2.57 7.61
C LYS A 41 -2.11 -3.14 6.96
N GLN A 42 -2.84 -2.35 6.16
CA GLN A 42 -4.04 -2.80 5.46
C GLN A 42 -3.71 -3.81 4.36
N ILE A 43 -2.71 -3.53 3.53
CA ILE A 43 -2.21 -4.44 2.48
C ILE A 43 -1.82 -5.80 3.07
N LEU A 44 -1.06 -5.80 4.17
CA LEU A 44 -0.60 -7.03 4.81
C LEU A 44 -1.74 -7.81 5.48
N ARG A 45 -2.76 -7.12 6.01
CA ARG A 45 -3.99 -7.77 6.51
C ARG A 45 -4.74 -8.46 5.38
N ALA A 46 -4.98 -7.77 4.26
CA ALA A 46 -5.66 -8.36 3.10
C ALA A 46 -4.90 -9.59 2.54
N LYS A 47 -3.57 -9.52 2.51
CA LYS A 47 -2.72 -10.63 2.04
C LYS A 47 -2.76 -11.87 2.92
N ARG A 48 -2.98 -11.73 4.24
CA ARG A 48 -3.08 -12.87 5.17
C ARG A 48 -4.34 -13.71 4.94
N VAL A 49 -5.35 -13.19 4.25
CA VAL A 49 -6.63 -13.89 4.00
C VAL A 49 -6.63 -14.68 2.68
N LYS A 50 -5.44 -15.13 2.20
CA LYS A 50 -5.24 -15.86 0.92
C LYS A 50 -5.69 -15.11 -0.35
N PHE A 51 -5.77 -13.78 -0.32
CA PHE A 51 -5.92 -12.99 -1.55
C PHE A 51 -4.57 -12.84 -2.27
N SER A 52 -4.57 -13.00 -3.60
CA SER A 52 -3.43 -12.67 -4.45
C SER A 52 -3.13 -11.17 -4.39
N LEU A 53 -1.87 -10.78 -4.63
CA LEU A 53 -1.46 -9.37 -4.63
C LEU A 53 -2.27 -8.52 -5.61
N SER A 54 -2.67 -9.09 -6.76
CA SER A 54 -3.55 -8.42 -7.72
C SER A 54 -4.90 -8.04 -7.11
N GLY A 55 -5.55 -8.96 -6.39
CA GLY A 55 -6.84 -8.70 -5.75
C GLY A 55 -6.79 -7.66 -4.64
N ILE A 56 -5.62 -7.43 -4.03
CA ILE A 56 -5.44 -6.37 -3.02
C ILE A 56 -5.33 -4.99 -3.67
N SER A 57 -4.67 -4.91 -4.84
CA SER A 57 -4.58 -3.65 -5.61
C SER A 57 -5.97 -3.20 -6.07
N ASP A 58 -6.76 -4.12 -6.60
CA ASP A 58 -8.14 -3.86 -7.06
C ASP A 58 -9.06 -3.42 -5.89
N MET A 59 -8.95 -4.04 -4.71
CA MET A 59 -9.68 -3.63 -3.51
C MET A 59 -9.31 -2.22 -3.03
N LEU A 60 -8.02 -1.87 -3.04
CA LEU A 60 -7.57 -0.53 -2.61
C LEU A 60 -7.97 0.56 -3.61
N ALA A 61 -8.07 0.25 -4.90
CA ALA A 61 -8.62 1.15 -5.91
C ALA A 61 -10.10 1.49 -5.65
N ILE A 62 -10.88 0.52 -5.14
CA ILE A 62 -12.30 0.73 -4.81
C ILE A 62 -12.47 1.61 -3.57
N VAL A 63 -11.66 1.42 -2.52
CA VAL A 63 -11.72 2.22 -1.28
C VAL A 63 -11.23 3.66 -1.49
N GLY A 64 -10.43 3.91 -2.53
CA GLY A 64 -9.92 5.24 -2.90
C GLY A 64 -10.79 6.03 -3.87
N LYS A 65 -11.80 5.42 -4.49
CA LYS A 65 -12.78 6.14 -5.29
C LYS A 65 -13.89 6.65 -4.35
N PRO A 66 -14.17 7.96 -4.27
CA PRO A 66 -15.44 8.39 -3.69
C PRO A 66 -16.57 7.64 -4.41
N PRO A 67 -17.68 7.32 -3.73
CA PRO A 67 -18.82 6.71 -4.42
C PRO A 67 -19.11 7.58 -5.65
N ASP A 68 -19.00 6.98 -6.83
CA ASP A 68 -19.58 7.56 -8.03
C ASP A 68 -21.06 7.75 -7.69
N ASP A 69 -21.43 9.00 -7.38
CA ASP A 69 -22.82 9.45 -7.36
C ASP A 69 -23.33 9.31 -8.80
N GLU A 70 -23.72 8.08 -9.17
CA GLU A 70 -24.52 7.86 -10.35
C GLU A 70 -25.96 8.30 -10.04
N LYS A 71 -26.41 9.27 -10.85
CA LYS A 71 -27.78 9.79 -11.07
C LYS A 71 -28.11 11.08 -10.32
N SER A 72 -28.03 12.20 -11.05
CA SER A 72 -29.18 12.66 -11.84
C SER A 72 -28.80 13.70 -12.89
#